data_AF-A0A4D5XE35-F1
#
_entry.id   AF-A0A4D5XE35-F1
#
_cell.length_a   1.000
_cell.length_b   1.000
_cell.length_c   1.000
_cell.angle_alpha   90.00
_cell.angle_beta   90.00
_cell.angle_gamma   90.00
#
_symmetry.space_group_name_H-M   'P 1'
#
loop_
_entity.id
_entity.type
_entity.pdbx_description
1 polymer ?
#
loop_
_entity_poly.entity_id
_entity_poly.type
_entity_poly.pdbx_seq_one_letter_code
_entity_poly.pdbx_strand_id
1 'polypeptide(L)'
;QDFPRYQIGESLIPETYWVLKRLNMLEKLQQSHFVKKFSVQFVNASGKQSAPLYFWDNKPHECSQTWQVVRSEFDQMLLENARAHGVTAHEGVRVMDVLFDGERAVGVKLKDREVRARVVVDASGQNGLIANRLRLRVWDPILNKGAIWSYFEGAYRDTGRDEGATMVLQTPDKQGWYWYIP
;
A
#
# COMPACT_ATOMS: atom_id res chain seq x y z
N GLN A 1 -3.96 -5.26 -16.45
CA GLN A 1 -2.91 -5.95 -15.70
C GLN A 1 -3.60 -7.11 -15.00
N ASP A 2 -2.89 -8.22 -14.84
CA ASP A 2 -3.41 -9.43 -14.22
C ASP A 2 -2.73 -9.59 -12.85
N PHE A 3 -3.47 -10.04 -11.85
CA PHE A 3 -2.97 -10.38 -10.53
C PHE A 3 -2.50 -11.85 -10.51
N PRO A 4 -1.49 -12.20 -9.68
CA PRO A 4 -0.71 -11.31 -8.83
C PRO A 4 0.21 -10.38 -9.64
N ARG A 5 0.29 -9.10 -9.25
CA ARG A 5 1.16 -8.10 -9.91
C ARG A 5 2.06 -7.39 -8.92
N TYR A 6 3.25 -7.02 -9.38
CA TYR A 6 4.18 -6.24 -8.58
C TYR A 6 3.63 -4.85 -8.21
N GLN A 7 3.90 -4.41 -6.98
CA GLN A 7 3.67 -3.04 -6.51
C GLN A 7 4.50 -2.76 -5.25
N ILE A 8 5.11 -1.57 -5.16
CA ILE A 8 5.81 -1.15 -3.93
C ILE A 8 4.84 -0.63 -2.85
N GLY A 9 5.23 -0.74 -1.59
CA GLY A 9 4.51 -0.25 -0.41
C GLY A 9 4.01 -1.40 0.45
N GLU A 10 4.94 -2.04 1.17
CA GLU A 10 4.76 -3.37 1.79
C GLU A 10 4.55 -3.28 3.31
N SER A 11 5.01 -2.19 3.93
CA SER A 11 4.85 -1.95 5.36
C SER A 11 3.52 -1.27 5.66
N LEU A 12 2.55 -2.02 6.17
CA LEU A 12 1.28 -1.46 6.63
C LEU A 12 1.44 -0.70 7.96
N ILE A 13 0.37 0.04 8.31
CA ILE A 13 0.25 0.81 9.55
C ILE A 13 -0.96 0.32 10.35
N PRO A 14 -0.92 0.39 11.70
CA PRO A 14 -2.00 -0.04 12.60
C PRO A 14 -3.40 0.43 12.20
N GLU A 15 -3.53 1.67 11.73
CA GLU A 15 -4.85 2.26 11.44
C GLU A 15 -5.58 1.59 10.27
N THR A 16 -4.86 0.83 9.42
CA THR A 16 -5.49 -0.01 8.38
C THR A 16 -6.42 -1.09 8.97
N TYR A 17 -6.22 -1.47 10.24
CA TYR A 17 -7.01 -2.49 10.93
C TYR A 17 -8.51 -2.26 10.80
N TRP A 18 -9.00 -1.02 10.96
CA TRP A 18 -10.44 -0.75 10.95
C TRP A 18 -11.07 -0.92 9.57
N VAL A 19 -10.35 -0.54 8.53
CA VAL A 19 -10.80 -0.76 7.14
C VAL A 19 -10.77 -2.25 6.84
N LEU A 20 -9.70 -2.95 7.19
CA LEU A 20 -9.58 -4.39 6.99
C LEU A 20 -10.65 -5.18 7.76
N LYS A 21 -11.01 -4.73 8.97
CA LYS A 21 -12.13 -5.27 9.75
C LYS A 21 -13.45 -5.11 9.01
N ARG A 22 -13.74 -3.90 8.53
CA ARG A 22 -14.96 -3.59 7.76
C ARG A 22 -15.06 -4.38 6.45
N LEU A 23 -13.91 -4.77 5.88
CA LEU A 23 -13.83 -5.56 4.66
C LEU A 23 -13.81 -7.08 4.90
N ASN A 24 -13.96 -7.55 6.15
CA ASN A 24 -13.84 -8.97 6.53
C ASN A 24 -12.49 -9.60 6.12
N MET A 25 -11.41 -8.82 6.24
CA MET A 25 -10.06 -9.25 5.85
C MET A 25 -9.17 -9.67 7.03
N LEU A 26 -9.52 -9.31 8.27
CA LEU A 26 -8.66 -9.56 9.42
C LEU A 26 -8.35 -11.04 9.62
N GLU A 27 -9.35 -11.91 9.57
CA GLU A 27 -9.16 -13.35 9.74
C GLU A 27 -8.21 -13.93 8.67
N LYS A 28 -8.41 -13.53 7.40
CA LYS A 28 -7.55 -13.95 6.29
C LYS A 28 -6.09 -13.51 6.50
N LEU A 29 -5.86 -12.31 7.03
CA LEU A 29 -4.52 -11.80 7.30
C LEU A 29 -3.89 -12.44 8.55
N GLN A 30 -4.69 -12.73 9.57
CA GLN A 30 -4.22 -13.45 10.76
C GLN A 30 -3.74 -14.87 10.43
N GLN A 31 -4.37 -15.51 9.44
CA GLN A 31 -4.03 -16.84 8.93
C GLN A 31 -2.97 -16.81 7.81
N SER A 32 -2.60 -15.62 7.31
CA SER A 32 -1.60 -15.47 6.25
C SER A 32 -0.18 -15.68 6.78
N HIS A 33 0.76 -15.92 5.85
CA HIS A 33 2.19 -16.02 6.15
C HIS A 33 2.88 -14.66 6.35
N PHE A 34 2.17 -13.55 6.14
CA PHE A 34 2.75 -12.21 6.23
C PHE A 34 3.32 -11.94 7.62
N VAL A 35 4.48 -11.29 7.63
CA VAL A 35 5.22 -11.01 8.87
C VAL A 35 4.42 -10.04 9.72
N LYS A 36 4.24 -10.38 11.01
CA LYS A 36 3.57 -9.50 11.96
C LYS A 36 4.49 -8.37 12.39
N LYS A 37 4.03 -7.15 12.21
CA LYS A 37 4.70 -5.91 12.57
C LYS A 37 4.09 -5.33 13.85
N PHE A 38 4.93 -5.17 14.86
CA PHE A 38 4.55 -4.63 16.17
C PHE A 38 5.16 -3.25 16.48
N SER A 39 6.16 -2.84 15.70
CA SER A 39 6.95 -1.65 15.98
C SER A 39 7.56 -1.03 14.72
N VAL A 40 8.13 0.16 14.92
CA VAL A 40 9.09 0.81 14.01
C VAL A 40 10.33 1.19 14.81
N GLN A 41 11.49 1.13 14.17
CA GLN A 41 12.77 1.51 14.78
C GLN A 41 13.52 2.46 13.85
N PHE A 42 14.28 3.38 14.45
CA PHE A 42 15.05 4.38 13.73
C PHE A 42 16.53 4.24 14.01
N VAL A 43 17.34 4.34 12.96
CA VAL A 43 18.80 4.43 13.04
C VAL A 43 19.19 5.83 12.59
N ASN A 44 19.83 6.60 13.47
CA ASN A 44 20.28 7.94 13.14
C ASN A 44 21.53 7.92 12.23
N ALA A 45 21.95 9.09 11.75
CA ALA A 45 23.13 9.24 10.89
C ALA A 45 24.46 8.75 11.52
N SER A 46 24.53 8.55 12.84
CA SER A 46 25.71 7.99 13.53
C SER A 46 25.61 6.48 13.75
N GLY A 47 24.59 5.80 13.20
CA GLY A 47 24.36 4.38 13.39
C GLY A 47 23.71 3.99 14.72
N LYS A 48 23.29 4.96 15.55
CA LYS A 48 22.64 4.67 16.83
C LYS A 48 21.17 4.30 16.62
N GLN A 49 20.78 3.13 17.10
CA GLN A 49 19.40 2.65 17.13
C GLN A 49 18.59 3.33 18.25
N SER A 50 17.34 3.68 17.95
CA SER A 50 16.36 4.03 18.97
C SER A 50 15.87 2.77 19.71
N ALA A 51 15.21 2.96 20.86
CA ALA A 51 14.33 1.92 21.34
C ALA A 51 13.20 1.66 20.31
N PRO A 52 12.65 0.44 20.22
CA PRO A 52 11.49 0.16 19.38
C PRO A 52 10.29 0.98 19.82
N LEU A 53 9.65 1.67 18.87
CA LEU A 53 8.36 2.29 19.08
C LEU A 53 7.28 1.22 18.88
N TYR A 54 6.93 0.53 19.97
CA TYR A 54 5.85 -0.45 19.96
C TYR A 54 4.50 0.22 19.86
N PHE A 55 3.67 -0.22 18.92
CA PHE A 55 2.34 0.37 18.71
C PHE A 55 1.41 0.16 19.91
N TRP A 56 1.60 -0.96 20.63
CA TRP A 56 0.80 -1.34 21.79
C TRP A 56 0.92 -0.31 22.93
N ASP A 57 2.11 0.25 23.13
CA ASP A 57 2.37 1.20 24.21
C ASP A 57 1.58 2.50 24.03
N ASN A 58 1.32 2.88 22.77
CA ASN A 58 0.49 4.03 22.43
C ASN A 58 -1.02 3.70 22.44
N LYS A 59 -1.40 2.48 22.04
CA LYS A 59 -2.80 2.04 22.00
C LYS A 59 -2.89 0.55 22.35
N PRO A 60 -3.26 0.16 23.57
CA PRO A 60 -3.29 -1.23 23.98
C PRO A 60 -4.55 -1.93 23.45
N HIS A 61 -4.54 -2.26 22.16
CA HIS A 61 -5.64 -2.88 21.42
C HIS A 61 -5.09 -3.76 20.30
N GLU A 62 -5.87 -4.74 19.84
CA GLU A 62 -5.49 -5.67 18.75
C GLU A 62 -5.01 -4.94 17.48
N CYS A 63 -5.54 -3.75 17.21
CA CYS A 63 -5.12 -2.91 16.08
C CYS A 63 -3.64 -2.50 16.12
N SER A 64 -2.96 -2.65 17.27
CA SER A 64 -1.55 -2.34 17.46
C SER A 64 -0.61 -3.46 17.01
N GLN A 65 -1.13 -4.36 16.18
CA GLN A 65 -0.36 -5.23 15.30
C GLN A 65 -0.84 -4.99 13.87
N THR A 66 0.11 -4.93 12.94
CA THR A 66 -0.17 -4.86 11.49
C THR A 66 0.80 -5.76 10.74
N TRP A 67 0.85 -5.74 9.41
CA TRP A 67 1.62 -6.70 8.62
C TRP A 67 2.66 -6.02 7.73
N GLN A 68 3.79 -6.71 7.53
CA GLN A 68 4.61 -6.52 6.33
C GLN A 68 4.06 -7.48 5.27
N VAL A 69 3.64 -6.96 4.13
CA VAL A 69 2.93 -7.74 3.12
C VAL A 69 3.69 -7.80 1.81
N VAL A 70 3.64 -8.96 1.15
CA VAL A 70 4.00 -9.06 -0.27
C VAL A 70 2.83 -8.50 -1.06
N ARG A 71 3.02 -7.35 -1.70
CA ARG A 71 1.93 -6.59 -2.31
C ARG A 71 1.21 -7.28 -3.44
N SER A 72 1.90 -8.13 -4.20
CA SER A 72 1.29 -8.91 -5.27
C SER A 72 0.24 -9.88 -4.73
N GLU A 73 0.51 -10.51 -3.60
CA GLU A 73 -0.40 -11.43 -2.91
C GLU A 73 -1.48 -10.67 -2.14
N PHE A 74 -1.11 -9.63 -1.39
CA PHE A 74 -2.05 -8.85 -0.59
C PHE A 74 -3.11 -8.15 -1.45
N ASP A 75 -2.70 -7.51 -2.55
CA ASP A 75 -3.65 -6.86 -3.45
C ASP A 75 -4.55 -7.88 -4.15
N GLN A 76 -4.03 -9.06 -4.49
CA GLN A 76 -4.83 -10.16 -5.04
C GLN A 76 -5.86 -10.65 -4.00
N MET A 77 -5.45 -10.87 -2.75
CA MET A 77 -6.37 -11.25 -1.67
C MET A 77 -7.50 -10.23 -1.50
N LEU A 78 -7.21 -8.92 -1.60
CA LEU A 78 -8.22 -7.87 -1.56
C LEU A 78 -9.16 -7.92 -2.77
N LEU A 79 -8.64 -8.17 -3.98
CA LEU A 79 -9.45 -8.28 -5.19
C LEU A 79 -10.37 -9.51 -5.14
N GLU A 80 -9.85 -10.66 -4.71
CA GLU A 80 -10.65 -11.88 -4.52
C GLU A 80 -11.69 -11.70 -3.41
N ASN A 81 -11.35 -10.98 -2.36
CA ASN A 81 -12.33 -10.62 -1.34
C ASN A 81 -13.46 -9.75 -1.92
N ALA A 82 -13.14 -8.77 -2.77
CA ALA A 82 -14.15 -7.97 -3.44
C ALA A 82 -15.06 -8.83 -4.34
N ARG A 83 -14.48 -9.76 -5.12
CA ARG A 83 -15.22 -10.74 -5.94
C ARG A 83 -16.18 -11.57 -5.10
N ALA A 84 -15.72 -12.09 -3.97
CA ALA A 84 -16.53 -12.86 -3.03
C ALA A 84 -17.69 -12.04 -2.43
N HIS A 85 -17.58 -10.72 -2.39
CA HIS A 85 -18.65 -9.79 -1.97
C HIS A 85 -19.48 -9.25 -3.16
N GLY A 86 -19.42 -9.91 -4.31
CA GLY A 86 -20.28 -9.61 -5.47
C GLY A 86 -19.74 -8.54 -6.42
N VAL A 87 -18.50 -8.10 -6.27
CA VAL A 87 -17.88 -7.16 -7.21
C VAL A 87 -17.50 -7.88 -8.50
N THR A 88 -18.03 -7.41 -9.64
CA THR A 88 -17.56 -7.84 -10.96
C THR A 88 -16.20 -7.19 -11.25
N ALA A 89 -15.12 -7.97 -11.14
CA ALA A 89 -13.77 -7.51 -11.37
C ALA A 89 -13.19 -8.06 -12.68
N HIS A 90 -12.76 -7.16 -13.57
CA HIS A 90 -12.13 -7.48 -14.83
C HIS A 90 -10.64 -7.16 -14.80
N GLU A 91 -9.82 -8.19 -15.02
CA GLU A 91 -8.37 -8.07 -15.19
C GLU A 91 -8.02 -7.97 -16.68
N GLY A 92 -6.78 -7.61 -17.03
CA GLY A 92 -6.39 -7.38 -18.42
C GLY A 92 -7.07 -6.18 -19.12
N VAL A 93 -8.07 -5.55 -18.50
CA VAL A 93 -8.85 -4.46 -19.08
C VAL A 93 -8.29 -3.10 -18.68
N ARG A 94 -7.79 -2.33 -19.66
CA ARG A 94 -7.30 -0.96 -19.44
C ARG A 94 -8.38 0.07 -19.76
N VAL A 95 -8.69 0.92 -18.78
CA VAL A 95 -9.45 2.15 -19.00
C VAL A 95 -8.56 3.19 -19.67
N MET A 96 -9.05 3.78 -20.76
CA MET A 96 -8.32 4.76 -21.58
C MET A 96 -8.73 6.20 -21.30
N ASP A 97 -10.01 6.45 -21.03
CA ASP A 97 -10.54 7.77 -20.67
C ASP A 97 -11.83 7.65 -19.84
N VAL A 98 -12.24 8.76 -19.22
CA VAL A 98 -13.54 8.89 -18.53
C VAL A 98 -14.50 9.65 -19.44
N LEU A 99 -15.74 9.17 -19.53
CA LEU A 99 -16.79 9.79 -20.33
C LEU A 99 -17.52 10.83 -19.49
N PHE A 100 -17.73 12.02 -20.05
CA PHE A 100 -18.43 13.13 -19.40
C PHE A 100 -19.65 13.58 -20.21
N ASP A 101 -20.70 13.96 -19.51
CA ASP A 101 -21.84 14.72 -20.00
C ASP A 101 -21.91 16.03 -19.21
N GLY A 102 -21.55 17.14 -19.85
CA GLY A 102 -21.20 18.38 -19.16
C GLY A 102 -20.09 18.14 -18.13
N GLU A 103 -20.38 18.44 -16.86
CA GLU A 103 -19.45 18.25 -15.74
C GLU A 103 -19.58 16.86 -15.06
N ARG A 104 -20.55 16.05 -15.47
CA ARG A 104 -20.85 14.77 -14.82
C ARG A 104 -20.13 13.62 -15.51
N ALA A 105 -19.36 12.84 -14.75
CA ALA A 105 -18.85 11.56 -15.24
C ALA A 105 -19.99 10.55 -15.43
N VAL A 106 -20.05 9.92 -16.61
CA VAL A 106 -21.15 9.02 -17.05
C VAL A 106 -20.66 7.65 -17.50
N GLY A 107 -19.37 7.36 -17.34
CA GLY A 107 -18.80 6.08 -17.71
C GLY A 107 -17.30 6.14 -17.99
N VAL A 108 -16.80 5.07 -18.59
CA VAL A 108 -15.39 4.92 -18.98
C VAL A 108 -15.27 4.38 -20.39
N LYS A 109 -14.18 4.76 -21.07
CA LYS A 109 -13.82 4.27 -22.39
C LYS A 109 -12.73 3.20 -22.27
N LEU A 110 -12.98 2.04 -22.84
CA LEU A 110 -12.00 0.96 -23.02
C LEU A 110 -11.44 1.01 -24.46
N LYS A 111 -10.56 0.08 -24.82
CA LYS A 111 -9.98 0.02 -26.17
C LYS A 111 -11.03 -0.27 -27.26
N ASP A 112 -12.00 -1.12 -26.95
CA ASP A 112 -12.95 -1.73 -27.87
C ASP A 112 -14.41 -1.30 -27.64
N ARG A 113 -14.72 -0.78 -26.45
CA ARG A 113 -16.09 -0.41 -26.05
C ARG A 113 -16.15 0.68 -24.99
N GLU A 114 -17.35 1.17 -24.75
CA GLU A 114 -17.67 2.07 -23.64
C GLU A 114 -18.47 1.33 -22.56
N VAL A 115 -18.29 1.73 -21.30
CA VAL A 115 -19.05 1.20 -20.17
C VAL A 115 -19.69 2.38 -19.44
N ARG A 116 -21.03 2.37 -19.34
CA ARG A 116 -21.79 3.42 -18.67
C ARG A 116 -21.87 3.16 -17.16
N ALA A 117 -21.74 4.22 -16.38
CA ALA A 117 -21.85 4.16 -14.92
C ALA A 117 -22.41 5.48 -14.38
N ARG A 118 -23.07 5.41 -13.21
CA ARG A 118 -23.60 6.62 -12.53
C ARG A 118 -22.52 7.39 -11.78
N VAL A 119 -21.47 6.70 -11.33
CA VAL A 119 -20.35 7.23 -10.58
C VAL A 119 -19.10 6.52 -11.06
N VAL A 120 -18.00 7.25 -11.21
CA VAL A 120 -16.68 6.72 -11.54
C VAL A 120 -15.74 7.07 -10.40
N VAL A 121 -15.04 6.08 -9.86
CA VAL A 121 -14.01 6.25 -8.84
C VAL A 121 -12.66 5.94 -9.47
N ASP A 122 -11.74 6.91 -9.44
CA ASP A 122 -10.38 6.70 -9.92
C ASP A 122 -9.48 6.12 -8.81
N ALA A 123 -9.24 4.82 -8.90
CA ALA A 123 -8.31 4.08 -8.04
C ALA A 123 -7.03 3.65 -8.80
N SER A 124 -6.61 4.41 -9.82
CA SER A 124 -5.48 4.06 -10.70
C SER A 124 -4.08 4.27 -10.09
N GLY A 125 -4.00 4.65 -8.82
CA GLY A 125 -2.74 4.92 -8.12
C GLY A 125 -2.00 6.13 -8.72
N GLN A 126 -0.67 6.02 -8.86
CA GLN A 126 0.15 7.12 -9.39
C GLN A 126 -0.20 7.51 -10.84
N ASN A 127 -0.86 6.62 -11.60
CA ASN A 127 -1.33 6.94 -12.95
C ASN A 127 -2.32 8.10 -12.96
N GLY A 128 -3.18 8.23 -11.94
CA GLY A 128 -4.11 9.36 -11.76
C GLY A 128 -4.91 9.74 -13.01
N LEU A 129 -5.67 8.80 -13.58
CA LEU A 129 -6.43 8.98 -14.83
C LEU A 129 -7.26 10.27 -14.86
N ILE A 130 -8.14 10.47 -13.87
CA ILE A 130 -9.02 11.64 -13.80
C ILE A 130 -8.21 12.90 -13.50
N ALA A 131 -7.25 12.82 -12.57
CA ALA A 131 -6.41 13.95 -12.20
C ALA A 131 -5.61 14.49 -13.39
N ASN A 132 -5.10 13.61 -14.26
CA ASN A 132 -4.42 14.00 -15.49
C ASN A 132 -5.40 14.56 -16.53
N ARG A 133 -6.55 13.89 -16.72
CA ARG A 133 -7.57 14.29 -17.70
C ARG A 133 -8.09 15.70 -17.44
N LEU A 134 -8.32 16.02 -16.18
CA LEU A 134 -8.84 17.30 -15.71
C LEU A 134 -7.73 18.29 -15.30
N ARG A 135 -6.45 17.92 -15.47
CA ARG A 135 -5.27 18.74 -15.12
C ARG A 135 -5.28 19.25 -13.67
N LEU A 136 -5.69 18.39 -12.75
CA LEU A 136 -5.83 18.70 -11.32
C LEU A 136 -4.55 18.45 -10.51
N ARG A 137 -3.54 17.80 -11.10
CA ARG A 137 -2.32 17.42 -10.38
C ARG A 137 -1.48 18.66 -10.06
N VAL A 138 -1.28 18.90 -8.76
CA VAL A 138 -0.34 19.90 -8.23
C VAL A 138 0.79 19.14 -7.55
N TRP A 139 2.04 19.41 -7.97
CA TRP A 139 3.21 18.79 -7.38
C TRP A 139 3.63 19.54 -6.12
N ASP A 140 4.05 18.79 -5.11
CA ASP A 140 4.67 19.38 -3.91
C ASP A 140 6.12 19.78 -4.24
N PRO A 141 6.49 21.07 -4.11
CA PRO A 141 7.82 21.53 -4.49
C PRO A 141 8.92 21.10 -3.50
N ILE A 142 8.56 20.69 -2.28
CA ILE A 142 9.50 20.28 -1.23
C ILE A 142 9.74 18.76 -1.30
N LEU A 143 8.69 17.99 -1.60
CA LEU A 143 8.74 16.52 -1.63
C LEU A 143 9.18 15.97 -3.00
N ASN A 144 10.23 16.55 -3.58
CA ASN A 144 10.88 16.04 -4.80
C ASN A 144 11.89 14.94 -4.45
N LYS A 145 11.39 13.72 -4.21
CA LYS A 145 12.18 12.57 -3.76
C LYS A 145 12.21 11.47 -4.81
N GLY A 146 13.35 10.78 -4.92
CA GLY A 146 13.51 9.54 -5.67
C GLY A 146 13.74 8.36 -4.73
N ALA A 147 13.36 7.16 -5.17
CA ALA A 147 13.62 5.92 -4.43
C ALA A 147 14.20 4.87 -5.37
N ILE A 148 15.14 4.07 -4.86
CA ILE A 148 15.68 2.87 -5.48
C ILE A 148 15.51 1.76 -4.45
N TRP A 149 15.02 0.60 -4.89
CA TRP A 149 14.74 -0.52 -3.98
C TRP A 149 14.93 -1.85 -4.71
N SER A 150 15.14 -2.91 -3.93
CA SER A 150 15.22 -4.30 -4.39
C SER A 150 14.92 -5.24 -3.22
N TYR A 151 14.89 -6.53 -3.49
CA TYR A 151 14.70 -7.60 -2.52
C TYR A 151 16.02 -8.30 -2.22
N PHE A 152 16.19 -8.74 -0.97
CA PHE A 152 17.38 -9.45 -0.51
C PHE A 152 16.95 -10.73 0.20
N GLU A 153 17.60 -11.84 -0.15
CA GLU A 153 17.42 -13.13 0.52
C GLU A 153 18.54 -13.36 1.54
N GLY A 154 18.22 -13.98 2.67
CA GLY A 154 19.20 -14.25 3.74
C GLY A 154 19.68 -13.01 4.50
N ALA A 155 19.00 -11.88 4.36
CA ALA A 155 19.33 -10.67 5.09
C ALA A 155 18.96 -10.78 6.59
N TYR A 156 19.73 -10.10 7.44
CA TYR A 156 19.59 -10.17 8.90
C TYR A 156 18.19 -9.74 9.37
N ARG A 157 17.62 -10.48 10.32
CA ARG A 157 16.36 -10.10 11.00
C ARG A 157 16.58 -10.22 12.50
N ASP A 158 16.01 -9.28 13.25
CA ASP A 158 15.92 -9.45 14.69
C ASP A 158 15.04 -10.66 15.03
N THR A 159 15.10 -11.09 16.29
CA THR A 159 14.39 -12.29 16.75
C THR A 159 13.17 -11.94 17.58
N GLY A 160 12.18 -12.82 17.61
CA GLY A 160 11.03 -12.67 18.49
C GLY A 160 10.14 -11.51 18.05
N ARG A 161 9.76 -10.63 18.99
CA ARG A 161 8.77 -9.57 18.72
C ARG A 161 9.23 -8.55 17.67
N ASP A 162 10.54 -8.37 17.51
CA ASP A 162 11.12 -7.34 16.64
C ASP A 162 11.47 -7.86 15.23
N GLU A 163 11.25 -9.15 14.94
CA GLU A 163 11.54 -9.76 13.63
C GLU A 163 10.79 -9.10 12.46
N GLY A 164 9.65 -8.45 12.75
CA GLY A 164 8.82 -7.74 11.79
C GLY A 164 8.92 -6.22 11.88
N ALA A 165 9.85 -5.66 12.66
CA ALA A 165 10.00 -4.21 12.78
C ALA A 165 10.38 -3.57 11.43
N THR A 166 9.74 -2.46 11.08
CA THR A 166 10.25 -1.62 9.99
C THR A 166 11.44 -0.83 10.51
N MET A 167 12.60 -0.97 9.89
CA MET A 167 13.75 -0.11 10.20
C MET A 167 13.80 1.07 9.24
N VAL A 168 14.02 2.26 9.79
CA VAL A 168 14.28 3.49 9.03
C VAL A 168 15.68 3.97 9.36
N LEU A 169 16.58 3.91 8.38
CA LEU A 169 18.00 4.20 8.59
C LEU A 169 18.38 5.48 7.87
N GLN A 170 18.79 6.51 8.61
CA GLN A 170 19.22 7.79 8.04
C GLN A 170 20.62 7.67 7.42
N THR A 171 20.83 8.31 6.27
CA THR A 171 22.17 8.39 5.66
C THR A 171 23.12 9.27 6.51
N PRO A 172 24.44 9.02 6.47
CA PRO A 172 25.41 9.81 7.25
C PRO A 172 25.36 11.32 6.96
N ASP A 173 25.07 11.71 5.73
CA ASP A 173 24.94 13.10 5.28
C ASP A 173 23.56 13.74 5.60
N LYS A 174 22.64 12.96 6.17
CA LYS A 174 21.26 13.35 6.53
C LYS A 174 20.40 13.79 5.34
N GLN A 175 20.80 13.49 4.11
CA GLN A 175 20.04 13.86 2.91
C GLN A 175 19.04 12.78 2.45
N GLY A 176 19.13 11.57 3.02
CA GLY A 176 18.27 10.45 2.67
C GLY A 176 18.09 9.46 3.80
N TRP A 177 17.41 8.36 3.48
CA TRP A 177 17.16 7.26 4.38
C TRP A 177 16.85 5.97 3.61
N TYR A 178 17.05 4.83 4.27
CA TYR A 178 16.70 3.50 3.79
C TYR A 178 15.53 2.95 4.60
N TRP A 179 14.62 2.22 3.96
CA TRP A 179 13.75 1.29 4.69
C TRP A 179 14.35 -0.11 4.65
N TYR A 180 14.15 -0.84 5.74
CA TYR A 180 14.32 -2.29 5.80
C TYR A 180 12.99 -2.89 6.24
N ILE A 181 12.38 -3.69 5.37
CA ILE A 181 11.06 -4.29 5.56
C ILE A 181 11.22 -5.81 5.46
N PRO A 182 10.99 -6.55 6.57
CA PRO A 182 11.01 -8.01 6.59
C PRO A 182 9.89 -8.67 5.78
#